data_AF-A0A3M0CMP2-F1
#
_entry.id   AF-A0A3M0CMP2-F1
#
_cell.length_a   1.000
_cell.length_b   1.000
_cell.length_c   1.000
_cell.angle_alpha   90.00
_cell.angle_beta   90.00
_cell.angle_gamma   90.00
#
_symmetry.space_group_name_H-M   'P 1'
#
loop_
_entity.id
_entity.type
_entity.pdbx_description
1 polymer ?
#
loop_
_entity_poly.entity_id
_entity_poly.type
_entity_poly.pdbx_seq_one_letter_code
_entity_poly.pdbx_strand_id
1 'polypeptide(L)'
;MSHDFSIIREENGDQPSVDDQMTVARTLYEEGITTEETALKEDEIAELLEERDVHLEYKLRTCLDNLRDIPVIVGHFPPGSKYVPISERRDEIIFDEVEETVRVDRESLIEHIHDDDPDDEDELPLTADGRGATVREVVADDADIDPEDVEHYLRSGNRDTQRERLNDAIDAIVGSDEVTKRDDYGKVVFRHKAYRYHLI
;
A
#
# COMPACT_ATOMS: atom_id res chain seq x y z
N MET A 1 6.05 -16.57 -37.45
CA MET A 1 4.71 -16.18 -37.95
C MET A 1 4.45 -14.81 -37.38
N SER A 2 4.21 -13.81 -38.21
CA SER A 2 3.94 -12.44 -37.75
C SER A 2 2.57 -12.41 -37.11
N HIS A 3 2.48 -12.16 -35.80
CA HIS A 3 1.21 -11.72 -35.24
C HIS A 3 0.91 -10.36 -35.87
N ASP A 4 -0.21 -10.23 -36.56
CA ASP A 4 -0.53 -9.01 -37.27
C ASP A 4 -1.22 -8.06 -36.29
N PHE A 5 -0.46 -7.07 -35.79
CA PHE A 5 -0.98 -6.00 -34.94
C PHE A 5 -1.67 -4.90 -35.76
N SER A 6 -2.16 -5.22 -36.95
CA SER A 6 -2.87 -4.31 -37.86
C SER A 6 -4.03 -3.59 -37.18
N ILE A 7 -4.73 -4.27 -36.26
CA ILE A 7 -5.80 -3.66 -35.44
C ILE A 7 -5.35 -2.43 -34.66
N ILE A 8 -4.09 -2.37 -34.19
CA ILE A 8 -3.56 -1.19 -33.49
C ILE A 8 -3.54 0.02 -34.43
N ARG A 9 -3.12 -0.18 -35.68
CA ARG A 9 -3.10 0.90 -36.68
C ARG A 9 -4.49 1.25 -37.19
N GLU A 10 -5.39 0.28 -37.27
CA GLU A 10 -6.77 0.50 -37.71
C GLU A 10 -7.56 1.31 -36.67
N GLU A 11 -7.47 0.95 -35.39
CA GLU A 11 -8.27 1.55 -34.34
C GLU A 11 -7.60 2.76 -33.67
N ASN A 12 -6.26 2.73 -33.50
CA ASN A 12 -5.49 3.78 -32.83
C ASN A 12 -4.55 4.54 -33.78
N GLY A 13 -4.73 4.43 -35.11
CA GLY A 13 -3.84 5.08 -36.10
C GLY A 13 -3.71 6.61 -35.97
N ASP A 14 -4.76 7.27 -35.45
CA ASP A 14 -4.76 8.71 -35.21
C ASP A 14 -4.13 9.10 -33.85
N GLN A 15 -3.81 8.13 -33.00
CA GLN A 15 -3.21 8.40 -31.70
C GLN A 15 -1.71 8.61 -31.82
N PRO A 16 -1.14 9.64 -31.17
CA PRO A 16 0.29 9.92 -31.24
C PRO A 16 1.19 8.76 -30.73
N SER A 17 0.67 7.90 -29.84
CA SER A 17 1.41 6.78 -29.24
C SER A 17 1.31 5.46 -30.03
N VAL A 18 0.78 5.46 -31.26
CA VAL A 18 0.54 4.22 -32.02
C VAL A 18 1.80 3.37 -32.26
N ASP A 19 2.95 4.00 -32.50
CA ASP A 19 4.21 3.30 -32.74
C ASP A 19 4.76 2.66 -31.44
N ASP A 20 4.60 3.34 -30.31
CA ASP A 20 4.93 2.78 -28.99
C ASP A 20 3.97 1.65 -28.61
N GLN A 21 2.68 1.77 -28.90
CA GLN A 21 1.70 0.70 -28.68
C GLN A 21 2.06 -0.55 -29.47
N MET A 22 2.44 -0.40 -30.74
CA MET A 22 2.94 -1.49 -31.58
C MET A 22 4.21 -2.12 -31.00
N THR A 23 5.11 -1.30 -30.46
CA THR A 23 6.35 -1.75 -29.84
C THR A 23 6.07 -2.57 -28.58
N VAL A 24 5.25 -2.05 -27.67
CA VAL A 24 4.82 -2.77 -26.44
C VAL A 24 4.13 -4.09 -26.79
N ALA A 25 3.16 -4.08 -27.70
CA ALA A 25 2.44 -5.31 -28.10
C ALA A 25 3.39 -6.35 -28.71
N ARG A 26 4.38 -5.92 -29.49
CA ARG A 26 5.39 -6.82 -30.06
C ARG A 26 6.29 -7.41 -28.99
N THR A 27 6.78 -6.61 -28.05
CA THR A 27 7.63 -7.07 -26.95
C THR A 27 6.89 -8.12 -26.10
N LEU A 28 5.63 -7.87 -25.73
CA LEU A 28 4.82 -8.84 -24.99
C LEU A 28 4.65 -10.17 -25.75
N TYR A 29 4.52 -10.11 -27.08
CA TYR A 29 4.37 -11.30 -27.92
C TYR A 29 5.67 -12.10 -28.02
N GLU A 30 6.78 -11.41 -28.20
CA GLU A 30 8.12 -12.02 -28.29
C GLU A 30 8.51 -12.73 -26.99
N GLU A 31 8.08 -12.20 -25.83
CA GLU A 31 8.27 -12.83 -24.52
C GLU A 31 7.20 -13.88 -24.15
N GLY A 32 6.19 -14.11 -25.00
CA GLY A 32 5.14 -15.09 -24.72
C GLY A 32 4.18 -14.68 -23.58
N ILE A 33 4.00 -13.38 -23.36
CA ILE A 33 3.07 -12.82 -22.37
C ILE A 33 1.65 -12.84 -22.95
N THR A 34 1.10 -14.04 -23.17
CA THR A 34 -0.17 -14.28 -23.86
C THR A 34 -1.24 -14.94 -22.98
N THR A 35 -0.96 -15.22 -21.71
CA THR A 35 -1.91 -15.85 -20.79
C THR A 35 -1.93 -15.14 -19.44
N GLU A 36 -2.96 -15.41 -18.64
CA GLU A 36 -3.05 -14.92 -17.25
C GLU A 36 -1.85 -15.37 -16.39
N GLU A 37 -1.33 -16.57 -16.64
CA GLU A 37 -0.18 -17.14 -15.91
C GLU A 37 1.14 -16.44 -16.25
N THR A 38 1.29 -15.91 -17.47
CA THR A 38 2.48 -15.19 -17.90
C THR A 38 2.35 -13.67 -17.75
N ALA A 39 1.18 -13.16 -17.33
CA ALA A 39 0.89 -11.74 -17.29
C ALA A 39 1.82 -10.95 -16.35
N LEU A 40 2.28 -9.79 -16.83
CA LEU A 40 3.24 -8.94 -16.15
C LEU A 40 2.58 -7.64 -15.66
N LYS A 41 3.09 -7.11 -14.55
CA LYS A 41 2.74 -5.77 -14.07
C LYS A 41 3.40 -4.69 -14.95
N GLU A 42 2.96 -3.44 -14.79
CA GLU A 42 3.53 -2.30 -15.52
C GLU A 42 5.04 -2.10 -15.28
N ASP A 43 5.50 -2.27 -14.03
CA ASP A 43 6.92 -2.18 -13.65
C ASP A 43 7.74 -3.31 -14.29
N GLU A 44 7.24 -4.55 -14.25
CA GLU A 44 7.88 -5.70 -14.89
C GLU A 44 7.97 -5.53 -16.43
N ILE A 45 6.97 -4.91 -17.06
CA ILE A 45 7.01 -4.58 -18.50
C ILE A 45 8.01 -3.46 -18.78
N ALA A 46 8.12 -2.46 -17.90
CA ALA A 46 9.10 -1.39 -18.05
C ALA A 46 10.53 -1.94 -17.96
N GLU A 47 10.82 -2.79 -16.98
CA GLU A 47 12.11 -3.49 -16.84
C GLU A 47 12.44 -4.30 -18.10
N LEU A 48 11.47 -5.05 -18.61
CA LEU A 48 11.63 -5.82 -19.83
C LEU A 48 11.96 -4.95 -21.07
N LEU A 49 11.34 -3.78 -21.20
CA LEU A 49 11.62 -2.85 -22.29
C LEU A 49 13.03 -2.26 -22.15
N GLU A 50 13.45 -1.91 -20.94
CA GLU A 50 14.81 -1.42 -20.66
C GLU A 50 15.88 -2.49 -20.96
N GLU A 51 15.66 -3.75 -20.58
CA GLU A 51 16.56 -4.87 -20.90
C GLU A 51 16.73 -5.08 -22.40
N ARG A 52 15.72 -4.70 -23.19
CA ARG A 52 15.72 -4.78 -24.66
C ARG A 52 16.23 -3.50 -25.34
N ASP A 53 16.67 -2.51 -24.58
CA ASP A 53 17.06 -1.17 -25.05
C ASP A 53 15.95 -0.50 -25.89
N VAL A 54 14.70 -0.73 -25.49
CA VAL A 54 13.51 -0.16 -26.13
C VAL A 54 13.07 1.07 -25.35
N HIS A 55 13.14 2.23 -26.01
CA HIS A 55 12.73 3.51 -25.44
C HIS A 55 11.40 3.95 -26.05
N LEU A 56 10.39 4.16 -25.21
CA LEU A 56 9.09 4.68 -25.63
C LEU A 56 9.12 6.21 -25.66
N GLU A 57 8.49 6.82 -26.66
CA GLU A 57 8.29 8.27 -26.73
C GLU A 57 7.22 8.75 -25.74
N TYR A 58 6.25 7.89 -25.44
CA TYR A 58 5.13 8.12 -24.54
C TYR A 58 5.20 7.20 -23.32
N LYS A 59 4.47 7.57 -22.27
CA LYS A 59 4.43 6.77 -21.02
C LYS A 59 3.88 5.37 -21.32
N LEU A 60 4.54 4.34 -20.77
CA LEU A 60 4.09 2.95 -20.87
C LEU A 60 2.62 2.79 -20.48
N ARG A 61 2.20 3.40 -19.37
CA ARG A 61 0.79 3.43 -18.95
C ARG A 61 -0.18 3.89 -20.04
N THR A 62 0.17 4.95 -20.77
CA THR A 62 -0.66 5.45 -21.86
C THR A 62 -0.79 4.41 -22.97
N CYS A 63 0.30 3.71 -23.30
CA CYS A 63 0.27 2.64 -24.29
C CYS A 63 -0.58 1.45 -23.82
N LEU A 64 -0.43 1.02 -22.56
CA LEU A 64 -1.20 -0.08 -21.98
C LEU A 64 -2.71 0.24 -21.91
N ASP A 65 -3.07 1.46 -21.49
CA ASP A 65 -4.47 1.89 -21.46
C ASP A 65 -5.07 1.86 -22.88
N ASN A 66 -4.38 2.43 -23.88
CA ASN A 66 -4.85 2.44 -25.26
C ASN A 66 -4.98 1.04 -25.87
N LEU A 67 -4.02 0.13 -25.60
CA LEU A 67 -4.05 -1.26 -26.06
C LEU A 67 -5.19 -2.06 -25.42
N ARG A 68 -5.53 -1.75 -24.17
CA ARG A 68 -6.67 -2.37 -23.47
C ARG A 68 -8.00 -1.91 -24.04
N ASP A 69 -8.09 -0.64 -24.46
CA ASP A 69 -9.31 -0.06 -25.02
C ASP A 69 -9.67 -0.66 -26.40
N ILE A 70 -8.67 -1.12 -27.18
CA ILE A 70 -8.84 -1.79 -28.49
C ILE A 70 -8.69 -3.33 -28.43
N PRO A 71 -9.20 -3.96 -27.36
CA PRO A 71 -8.85 -5.29 -26.84
C PRO A 71 -7.66 -6.02 -27.51
N VAL A 72 -6.45 -5.44 -27.45
CA VAL A 72 -5.21 -6.13 -27.82
C VAL A 72 -4.57 -6.80 -26.61
N ILE A 73 -4.70 -6.18 -25.45
CA ILE A 73 -4.28 -6.75 -24.16
C ILE A 73 -5.46 -6.83 -23.18
N VAL A 74 -5.39 -7.76 -22.24
CA VAL A 74 -6.25 -7.79 -21.06
C VAL A 74 -5.46 -7.33 -19.85
N GLY A 75 -6.02 -6.37 -19.12
CA GLY A 75 -5.57 -6.03 -17.76
C GLY A 75 -6.47 -6.70 -16.72
N HIS A 76 -5.92 -7.52 -15.84
CA HIS A 76 -6.66 -8.13 -14.73
C HIS A 76 -5.96 -7.90 -13.39
N PHE A 77 -6.72 -7.98 -12.30
CA PHE A 77 -6.12 -8.14 -10.97
C PHE A 77 -5.98 -9.63 -10.70
N PRO A 78 -4.86 -10.10 -10.14
CA PRO A 78 -4.75 -11.48 -9.68
C PRO A 78 -5.95 -11.82 -8.78
N PRO A 79 -6.56 -13.02 -8.92
CA PRO A 79 -7.75 -13.39 -8.18
C PRO A 79 -7.61 -13.16 -6.66
N GLY A 80 -8.74 -12.83 -6.01
CA GLY A 80 -8.80 -12.44 -4.60
C GLY A 80 -9.04 -10.94 -4.37
N SER A 81 -8.79 -10.44 -3.15
CA SER A 81 -8.99 -9.03 -2.82
C SER A 81 -8.19 -8.11 -3.75
N LYS A 82 -8.77 -6.97 -4.16
CA LYS A 82 -8.08 -5.90 -4.91
C LYS A 82 -6.96 -5.25 -4.08
N TYR A 83 -6.91 -5.55 -2.79
CA TYR A 83 -5.93 -5.02 -1.86
C TYR A 83 -5.07 -6.13 -1.27
N VAL A 84 -3.80 -5.82 -1.06
CA VAL A 84 -2.83 -6.62 -0.34
C VAL A 84 -2.67 -6.01 1.04
N PRO A 85 -3.04 -6.71 2.12
CA PRO A 85 -2.76 -6.25 3.48
C PRO A 85 -1.28 -6.47 3.79
N ILE A 86 -0.62 -5.45 4.30
CA ILE A 86 0.81 -5.44 4.63
C ILE A 86 0.96 -4.99 6.08
N SER A 87 1.76 -5.73 6.86
CA SER A 87 2.22 -5.31 8.18
C SER A 87 3.51 -4.51 8.03
N GLU A 88 3.53 -3.25 8.45
CA GLU A 88 4.77 -2.45 8.44
C GLU A 88 5.82 -2.99 9.43
N ARG A 89 5.39 -3.58 10.54
CA ARG A 89 6.30 -4.16 11.53
C ARG A 89 7.04 -5.39 10.99
N ARG A 90 6.33 -6.27 10.29
CA ARG A 90 6.91 -7.51 9.75
C ARG A 90 7.53 -7.30 8.36
N ASP A 91 7.17 -6.22 7.68
CA ASP A 91 7.45 -5.99 6.25
C ASP A 91 6.94 -7.17 5.37
N GLU A 92 5.75 -7.67 5.69
CA GLU A 92 5.18 -8.89 5.12
C GLU A 92 3.70 -8.74 4.74
N ILE A 93 3.27 -9.53 3.76
CA ILE A 93 1.87 -9.66 3.34
C ILE A 93 1.14 -10.62 4.28
N ILE A 94 0.00 -10.19 4.83
CA ILE A 94 -0.68 -10.86 5.97
C ILE A 94 -2.14 -11.27 5.67
N PHE A 95 -2.44 -11.85 4.50
CA PHE A 95 -3.83 -12.12 4.05
C PHE A 95 -4.72 -12.82 5.09
N ASP A 96 -4.23 -13.89 5.73
CA ASP A 96 -4.98 -14.67 6.71
C ASP A 96 -4.71 -14.25 8.15
N GLU A 97 -3.82 -13.28 8.36
CA GLU A 97 -3.33 -12.84 9.66
C GLU A 97 -3.70 -11.38 9.97
N VAL A 98 -4.53 -10.71 9.17
CA VAL A 98 -4.89 -9.29 9.36
C VAL A 98 -5.42 -9.03 10.77
N GLU A 99 -6.42 -9.79 11.20
CA GLU A 99 -7.07 -9.60 12.49
C GLU A 99 -6.11 -9.88 13.66
N GLU A 100 -5.30 -10.94 13.54
CA GLU A 100 -4.29 -11.29 14.55
C GLU A 100 -3.19 -10.23 14.63
N THR A 101 -2.72 -9.74 13.49
CA THR A 101 -1.66 -8.72 13.43
C THR A 101 -2.13 -7.40 14.01
N VAL A 102 -3.35 -6.94 13.67
CA VAL A 102 -3.93 -5.74 14.27
C VAL A 102 -4.05 -5.90 15.79
N ARG A 103 -4.47 -7.07 16.27
CA ARG A 103 -4.56 -7.34 17.71
C ARG A 103 -3.20 -7.27 18.39
N VAL A 104 -2.19 -7.97 17.85
CA VAL A 104 -0.84 -7.99 18.43
C VAL A 104 -0.24 -6.59 18.46
N ASP A 105 -0.28 -5.89 17.33
CA ASP A 105 0.34 -4.56 17.22
C ASP A 105 -0.40 -3.53 18.09
N ARG A 106 -1.72 -3.66 18.28
CA ARG A 106 -2.47 -2.87 19.25
C ARG A 106 -2.05 -3.15 20.70
N GLU A 107 -1.93 -4.40 21.10
CA GLU A 107 -1.53 -4.70 22.49
C GLU A 107 -0.09 -4.26 22.77
N SER A 108 0.82 -4.35 21.79
CA SER A 108 2.18 -3.80 21.89
C SER A 108 2.18 -2.27 21.99
N LEU A 109 1.30 -1.57 21.26
CA LEU A 109 1.11 -0.12 21.44
C LEU A 109 0.59 0.21 22.85
N ILE A 110 -0.34 -0.58 23.38
CA ILE A 110 -0.86 -0.39 24.74
C ILE A 110 0.24 -0.64 25.80
N GLU A 111 1.08 -1.66 25.60
CA GLU A 111 2.26 -1.90 26.44
C GLU A 111 3.23 -0.70 26.40
N HIS A 112 3.47 -0.12 25.22
CA HIS A 112 4.26 1.10 25.10
C HIS A 112 3.66 2.29 25.87
N ILE A 113 2.32 2.46 25.81
CA ILE A 113 1.62 3.49 26.59
C ILE A 113 1.88 3.29 28.09
N HIS A 114 1.74 2.06 28.60
CA HIS A 114 1.95 1.77 30.01
C HIS A 114 3.38 1.99 30.48
N ASP A 115 4.36 1.65 29.64
CA ASP A 115 5.77 1.85 29.97
C ASP A 115 6.19 3.32 29.99
N ASP A 116 5.49 4.18 29.23
CA ASP A 116 5.77 5.61 29.13
C ASP A 116 5.01 6.43 30.19
N ASP A 117 3.93 5.87 30.74
CA ASP A 117 3.22 6.47 31.88
C ASP A 117 4.14 6.62 33.10
N PRO A 118 4.03 7.72 33.85
CA PRO A 118 4.78 7.87 35.11
C PRO A 118 4.29 6.88 36.17
N ASP A 119 5.23 6.24 36.89
CA ASP A 119 4.90 5.44 38.07
C ASP A 119 4.24 6.32 39.16
N ASP A 120 3.08 5.88 39.67
CA ASP A 120 2.26 6.56 40.71
C ASP A 120 3.00 6.85 42.04
N GLU A 121 4.24 6.37 42.23
CA GLU A 121 5.05 6.64 43.44
C GLU A 121 5.80 7.98 43.40
N ASP A 122 5.88 8.66 42.25
CA ASP A 122 6.38 10.03 42.16
C ASP A 122 5.22 11.03 42.06
N GLU A 123 4.79 11.52 43.23
CA GLU A 123 3.79 12.59 43.47
C GLU A 123 3.57 13.56 42.29
N LEU A 124 2.36 13.60 41.73
CA LEU A 124 1.89 14.73 40.92
C LEU A 124 1.87 16.00 41.79
N PRO A 125 2.31 17.17 41.28
CA PRO A 125 1.60 17.76 40.14
C PRO A 125 2.52 18.40 39.09
N LEU A 126 1.96 18.65 37.91
CA LEU A 126 1.93 19.95 37.20
C LEU A 126 2.15 19.79 35.71
N THR A 127 1.09 19.99 34.95
CA THR A 127 1.19 20.79 33.73
C THR A 127 1.81 22.15 34.11
N ALA A 128 3.08 22.38 33.77
CA ALA A 128 3.67 23.71 33.50
C ALA A 128 5.16 23.73 33.03
N ASP A 129 6.07 22.81 33.43
CA ASP A 129 7.54 23.04 33.28
C ASP A 129 8.39 21.78 32.93
N GLY A 130 8.27 21.22 31.72
CA GLY A 130 9.41 20.53 31.08
C GLY A 130 9.53 18.99 31.18
N ARG A 131 8.43 18.26 31.41
CA ARG A 131 8.32 16.83 31.05
C ARG A 131 7.58 16.79 29.70
N GLY A 132 8.16 16.16 28.68
CA GLY A 132 7.51 16.03 27.37
C GLY A 132 6.21 15.23 27.45
N ALA A 133 5.31 15.42 26.49
CA ALA A 133 4.06 14.67 26.42
C ALA A 133 4.30 13.15 26.44
N THR A 134 3.41 12.39 27.11
CA THR A 134 3.46 10.93 27.07
C THR A 134 2.83 10.38 25.79
N VAL A 135 3.12 9.12 25.46
CA VAL A 135 2.49 8.41 24.33
C VAL A 135 0.97 8.41 24.48
N ARG A 136 0.46 8.25 25.71
CA ARG A 136 -0.98 8.32 25.98
C ARG A 136 -1.53 9.70 25.65
N GLU A 137 -0.88 10.77 26.10
CA GLU A 137 -1.31 12.15 25.86
C GLU A 137 -1.32 12.48 24.37
N VAL A 138 -0.28 12.06 23.63
CA VAL A 138 -0.20 12.26 22.17
C VAL A 138 -1.34 11.57 21.44
N VAL A 139 -1.65 10.31 21.78
CA VAL A 139 -2.76 9.57 21.17
C VAL A 139 -4.11 10.16 21.56
N ALA A 140 -4.27 10.60 22.81
CA ALA A 140 -5.50 11.21 23.31
C ALA A 140 -5.80 12.54 22.63
N ASP A 141 -4.79 13.41 22.47
CA ASP A 141 -4.91 14.72 21.83
C ASP A 141 -5.28 14.58 20.34
N ASP A 142 -4.61 13.70 19.59
CA ASP A 142 -4.93 13.45 18.18
C ASP A 142 -6.35 12.89 18.00
N ALA A 143 -6.79 12.01 18.92
CA ALA A 143 -8.10 11.39 18.87
C ALA A 143 -9.24 12.25 19.48
N ASP A 144 -8.92 13.41 20.08
CA ASP A 144 -9.85 14.30 20.81
C ASP A 144 -10.65 13.55 21.89
N ILE A 145 -9.94 12.79 22.73
CA ILE A 145 -10.50 12.00 23.85
C ILE A 145 -9.72 12.23 25.15
N ASP A 146 -10.30 11.80 26.27
CA ASP A 146 -9.59 11.80 27.55
C ASP A 146 -8.47 10.73 27.56
N PRO A 147 -7.28 10.99 28.14
CA PRO A 147 -6.19 10.02 28.24
C PRO A 147 -6.60 8.66 28.84
N GLU A 148 -7.50 8.68 29.82
CA GLU A 148 -8.03 7.49 30.49
C GLU A 148 -8.82 6.56 29.53
N ASP A 149 -9.35 7.10 28.43
CA ASP A 149 -10.16 6.37 27.47
C ASP A 149 -9.35 5.77 26.32
N VAL A 150 -8.04 6.07 26.19
CA VAL A 150 -7.21 5.66 25.05
C VAL A 150 -7.21 4.15 24.81
N GLU A 151 -7.05 3.34 25.85
CA GLU A 151 -7.07 1.88 25.70
C GLU A 151 -8.43 1.35 25.25
N HIS A 152 -9.51 1.90 25.82
CA HIS A 152 -10.86 1.53 25.44
C HIS A 152 -11.16 1.98 23.99
N TYR A 153 -10.68 3.15 23.60
CA TYR A 153 -10.74 3.65 22.23
C TYR A 153 -10.03 2.68 21.27
N LEU A 154 -8.78 2.31 21.55
CA LEU A 154 -8.00 1.38 20.71
C LEU A 154 -8.65 -0.01 20.58
N ARG A 155 -9.34 -0.49 21.63
CA ARG A 155 -9.99 -1.82 21.63
C ARG A 155 -11.44 -1.82 21.14
N SER A 156 -12.08 -0.66 21.00
CA SER A 156 -13.51 -0.58 20.65
C SER A 156 -13.76 -0.53 19.14
N GLY A 157 -15.00 -0.80 18.73
CA GLY A 157 -15.39 -0.86 17.33
C GLY A 157 -15.20 -2.23 16.68
N ASN A 158 -15.48 -2.32 15.38
CA ASN A 158 -15.25 -3.53 14.60
C ASN A 158 -13.76 -3.64 14.18
N ARG A 159 -13.40 -4.71 13.47
CA ARG A 159 -12.00 -4.96 13.08
C ARG A 159 -11.39 -3.83 12.25
N ASP A 160 -12.18 -3.27 11.32
CA ASP A 160 -11.72 -2.17 10.47
C ASP A 160 -11.50 -0.90 11.28
N THR A 161 -12.44 -0.59 12.18
CA THR A 161 -12.31 0.53 13.13
C THR A 161 -11.09 0.38 14.03
N GLN A 162 -10.85 -0.82 14.59
CA GLN A 162 -9.69 -1.06 15.46
C GLN A 162 -8.37 -0.91 14.69
N ARG A 163 -8.32 -1.34 13.42
CA ARG A 163 -7.17 -1.14 12.55
C ARG A 163 -6.94 0.34 12.24
N GLU A 164 -7.99 1.09 11.92
CA GLU A 164 -7.91 2.53 11.66
C GLU A 164 -7.35 3.26 12.88
N ARG A 165 -7.93 3.02 14.06
CA ARG A 165 -7.45 3.61 15.32
C ARG A 165 -6.01 3.26 15.67
N LEU A 166 -5.59 2.02 15.42
CA LEU A 166 -4.18 1.63 15.56
C LEU A 166 -3.30 2.45 14.62
N ASN A 167 -3.67 2.54 13.33
CA ASN A 167 -2.87 3.27 12.35
C ASN A 167 -2.81 4.77 12.65
N ASP A 168 -3.93 5.37 13.05
CA ASP A 168 -4.05 6.79 13.41
C ASP A 168 -3.21 7.09 14.66
N ALA A 169 -3.28 6.26 15.70
CA ALA A 169 -2.42 6.40 16.87
C ALA A 169 -0.93 6.30 16.54
N ILE A 170 -0.54 5.41 15.61
CA ILE A 170 0.84 5.33 15.13
C ILE A 170 1.23 6.59 14.36
N ASP A 171 0.33 7.15 13.54
CA ASP A 171 0.55 8.42 12.86
C ASP A 171 0.77 9.57 13.84
N ALA A 172 -0.05 9.67 14.89
CA ALA A 172 0.10 10.67 15.94
C ALA A 172 1.49 10.59 16.63
N ILE A 173 1.91 9.37 16.98
CA ILE A 173 3.21 9.13 17.64
C ILE A 173 4.37 9.48 16.69
N VAL A 174 4.31 9.07 15.42
CA VAL A 174 5.36 9.37 14.43
C VAL A 174 5.40 10.86 14.08
N GLY A 175 4.27 11.55 14.13
CA GLY A 175 4.15 12.98 13.88
C GLY A 175 4.54 13.87 15.06
N SER A 176 4.69 13.30 16.27
CA SER A 176 5.09 14.03 17.47
C SER A 176 6.60 14.07 17.63
N ASP A 177 7.14 15.24 17.97
CA ASP A 177 8.56 15.41 18.33
C ASP A 177 8.83 15.07 19.81
N GLU A 178 7.80 14.79 20.60
CA GLU A 178 7.90 14.59 22.06
C GLU A 178 8.07 13.11 22.45
N VAL A 179 7.56 12.20 21.63
CA VAL A 179 7.59 10.75 21.86
C VAL A 179 8.25 10.03 20.70
N THR A 180 8.79 8.84 20.95
CA THR A 180 9.43 8.02 19.91
C THR A 180 8.64 6.73 19.72
N LYS A 181 8.25 6.45 18.47
CA LYS A 181 7.63 5.17 18.11
C LYS A 181 8.59 4.00 18.38
N ARG A 182 8.09 2.91 18.97
CA ARG A 182 8.82 1.64 19.06
C ARG A 182 8.71 0.80 17.77
N ASP A 183 9.59 -0.19 17.66
CA ASP A 183 9.67 -1.11 16.53
C ASP A 183 8.81 -2.38 16.70
N ASP A 184 8.21 -2.59 17.88
CA ASP A 184 7.42 -3.77 18.24
C ASP A 184 5.93 -3.68 17.83
N TYR A 185 5.49 -2.56 17.28
CA TYR A 185 4.20 -2.39 16.61
C TYR A 185 4.34 -1.62 15.28
N GLY A 186 3.40 -1.83 14.36
CA GLY A 186 3.39 -1.15 13.07
C GLY A 186 1.99 -1.02 12.51
N LYS A 187 1.84 -0.25 11.43
CA LYS A 187 0.54 -0.12 10.79
C LYS A 187 0.21 -1.38 10.00
N VAL A 188 -1.09 -1.57 9.82
CA VAL A 188 -1.62 -2.54 8.85
C VAL A 188 -2.29 -1.77 7.72
N VAL A 189 -1.64 -1.80 6.55
CA VAL A 189 -2.05 -1.02 5.38
C VAL A 189 -2.53 -1.91 4.24
N PHE A 190 -3.52 -1.43 3.49
CA PHE A 190 -4.05 -2.09 2.32
C PHE A 190 -3.55 -1.40 1.06
N ARG A 191 -2.61 -2.03 0.34
CA ARG A 191 -2.12 -1.52 -0.94
C ARG A 191 -2.93 -2.10 -2.09
N HIS A 192 -3.28 -1.27 -3.07
CA HIS A 192 -3.91 -1.78 -4.29
C HIS A 192 -2.98 -2.78 -5.01
N LYS A 193 -3.53 -3.92 -5.42
CA LYS A 193 -2.86 -4.81 -6.37
C LYS A 193 -2.63 -4.05 -7.67
N ALA A 194 -1.45 -4.18 -8.25
CA ALA A 194 -1.19 -3.69 -9.61
C ALA A 194 -1.98 -4.54 -10.62
N TYR A 195 -2.41 -3.90 -11.72
CA TYR A 195 -2.89 -4.63 -12.88
C TYR A 195 -1.77 -5.51 -13.44
N ARG A 196 -2.12 -6.72 -13.89
CA ARG A 196 -1.28 -7.56 -14.73
C ARG A 196 -1.84 -7.58 -16.14
N TYR A 197 -0.97 -7.46 -17.13
CA TYR A 197 -1.28 -7.35 -18.54
C TYR A 197 -0.75 -8.56 -19.31
N HIS A 198 -1.58 -9.10 -20.20
CA HIS A 198 -1.17 -10.06 -21.21
C HIS A 198 -1.89 -9.82 -22.53
N LEU A 199 -1.29 -10.28 -23.62
CA LEU A 199 -1.90 -10.26 -24.95
C LEU A 199 -3.09 -11.22 -25.03
N ILE A 200 -4.04 -10.87 -25.90
CA ILE A 200 -5.19 -11.71 -26.29
C ILE A 200 -4.80 -12.68 -27.40
#